data_AF-A0A8B7TIN0-F1
#
_entry.id   AF-A0A8B7TIN0-F1
#
_cell.length_a   1.000
_cell.length_b   1.000
_cell.length_c   1.000
_cell.angle_alpha   90.00
_cell.angle_beta   90.00
_cell.angle_gamma   90.00
#
_symmetry.space_group_name_H-M   'P 1'
#
loop_
_entity.id
_entity.type
_entity.pdbx_description
1 polymer ?
#
loop_
_entity_poly.entity_id
_entity_poly.type
_entity_poly.pdbx_seq_one_letter_code
_entity_poly.pdbx_strand_id
1 'polypeptide(L)'
;MPVECQESPVLAGSAALVASGAMILYFAEPSTYGKHWILEPGASSLPAGAAWFLQELPSFIVSAGILAWQPGSLFGPPGTVLLGLFCAHYFHR
;
A
#
# COMPACT_ATOMS: atom_id res chain seq x y z
N MET A 1 22.87 0.91 19.19
CA MET A 1 22.85 2.32 18.74
C MET A 1 21.39 2.68 18.52
N PRO A 2 20.87 3.81 19.02
CA PRO A 2 19.51 4.21 18.68
C PRO A 2 19.45 4.42 17.17
N VAL A 3 18.50 3.77 16.50
CA VAL A 3 18.22 4.03 15.09
C VAL A 3 17.45 5.35 15.05
N GLU A 4 18.07 6.39 14.51
CA GLU A 4 17.39 7.67 14.29
C GLU A 4 16.52 7.63 13.03
N CYS A 5 15.37 8.30 13.08
CA CYS A 5 14.47 8.41 11.94
C CYS A 5 15.14 9.23 10.83
N GLN A 6 15.21 8.67 9.62
CA GLN A 6 15.67 9.39 8.44
C GLN A 6 14.49 10.13 7.82
N GLU A 7 14.42 11.46 8.00
CA GLU A 7 13.27 12.26 7.58
C GLU A 7 13.17 12.43 6.05
N SER A 8 14.31 12.57 5.36
CA SER A 8 14.35 12.78 3.91
C SER A 8 13.57 11.74 3.10
N PRO A 9 13.74 10.40 3.29
CA PRO A 9 12.95 9.42 2.55
C PRO A 9 11.46 9.43 2.92
N VAL A 10 11.11 9.76 4.18
CA VAL A 10 9.71 9.88 4.63
C VAL A 10 9.02 11.02 3.87
N LEU A 11 9.67 12.18 3.79
CA LEU A 11 9.16 13.34 3.05
C LEU A 11 9.08 13.07 1.55
N ALA A 12 10.11 12.46 0.96
CA ALA A 12 10.13 12.13 -0.46
C ALA A 12 9.01 11.15 -0.83
N GLY A 13 8.79 10.09 -0.03
CA GLY A 13 7.70 9.14 -0.25
C GLY A 13 6.32 9.78 -0.10
N SER A 14 6.16 10.65 0.90
CA SER A 14 4.91 11.40 1.11
C SER A 14 4.62 12.35 -0.06
N ALA A 15 5.63 13.06 -0.55
CA ALA A 15 5.51 13.95 -1.69
C ALA A 15 5.18 13.18 -2.98
N ALA A 16 5.79 12.01 -3.19
CA ALA A 16 5.50 11.16 -4.33
C ALA A 16 4.04 10.65 -4.32
N LEU A 17 3.51 10.27 -3.15
CA LEU A 17 2.10 9.88 -3.00
C LEU A 17 1.14 11.03 -3.34
N VAL A 18 1.42 12.24 -2.85
CA VAL A 18 0.64 13.44 -3.17
C VAL A 18 0.70 13.76 -4.67
N ALA A 19 1.90 13.75 -5.25
CA ALA A 19 2.11 14.01 -6.67
C ALA A 19 1.38 12.98 -7.55
N SER A 20 1.41 11.71 -7.18
CA SER A 20 0.70 10.65 -7.89
C SER A 20 -0.82 10.87 -7.85
N GLY A 21 -1.37 11.25 -6.69
CA GLY A 21 -2.78 11.61 -6.56
C GLY A 21 -3.16 12.82 -7.43
N ALA A 22 -2.34 13.87 -7.42
CA ALA A 22 -2.55 15.05 -8.26
C ALA A 22 -2.47 14.72 -9.76
N MET A 23 -1.56 13.84 -10.16
CA MET A 23 -1.41 13.37 -11.53
C MET A 23 -2.66 12.61 -12.00
N ILE A 24 -3.21 11.71 -11.17
CA ILE A 24 -4.46 11.00 -11.47
C ILE A 24 -5.62 11.98 -11.69
N LEU A 25 -5.74 13.00 -10.82
CA LEU A 25 -6.77 14.03 -10.96
C LEU A 25 -6.58 14.90 -12.20
N TYR A 26 -5.34 15.20 -12.55
CA TYR A 26 -5.01 16.01 -13.73
C TYR A 26 -5.40 15.31 -15.04
N PHE A 27 -5.11 14.02 -15.18
CA PHE A 27 -5.49 13.26 -16.37
C PHE A 27 -7.00 12.99 -16.43
N ALA A 28 -7.67 12.89 -15.28
CA ALA A 28 -9.11 12.67 -15.18
C ALA A 28 -9.64 11.44 -15.95
N GLU A 29 -8.76 10.52 -16.33
CA GLU A 29 -9.11 9.25 -16.98
C GLU A 29 -9.38 8.18 -15.93
N PRO A 30 -10.44 7.37 -16.10
CA PRO A 30 -10.68 6.25 -15.21
C PRO A 30 -9.58 5.20 -15.37
N SER A 31 -9.13 4.61 -14.26
CA SER A 31 -8.26 3.44 -14.33
C SER A 31 -8.94 2.31 -15.11
N THR A 32 -8.18 1.66 -15.99
CA THR A 32 -8.64 0.59 -16.89
C THR A 32 -8.83 -0.72 -16.14
N TYR A 33 -9.83 -0.79 -15.26
CA TYR A 33 -10.29 -2.01 -14.61
C TYR A 33 -11.80 -1.91 -14.29
N GLY A 34 -12.42 -3.04 -13.94
CA GLY A 34 -13.85 -3.07 -13.59
C GLY A 34 -14.74 -2.64 -14.75
N LYS A 35 -15.65 -1.70 -14.51
CA LYS A 35 -16.60 -1.21 -15.53
C LYS A 35 -15.95 -0.42 -16.68
N HIS A 36 -14.72 0.05 -16.50
CA HIS A 36 -13.95 0.78 -17.52
C HIS A 36 -12.93 -0.14 -18.21
N TRP A 37 -13.02 -1.45 -18.00
CA TRP A 37 -12.21 -2.41 -18.72
C TRP A 37 -12.71 -2.56 -20.16
N ILE A 38 -11.82 -2.30 -21.12
CA ILE A 38 -12.02 -2.60 -22.53
C ILE A 38 -10.91 -3.57 -22.92
N LEU A 39 -11.30 -4.71 -23.50
CA LEU A 39 -10.32 -5.71 -23.93
C LEU A 39 -9.65 -5.23 -25.21
N GLU A 40 -8.46 -4.63 -25.05
CA GLU A 40 -7.64 -4.21 -26.18
C GLU A 40 -7.03 -5.43 -26.90
N PRO A 41 -7.02 -5.47 -28.24
CA PRO A 41 -6.38 -6.54 -28.99
C PRO A 41 -4.91 -6.69 -28.61
N GLY A 42 -4.52 -7.87 -28.13
CA GLY A 42 -3.14 -8.17 -27.72
C GLY A 42 -2.80 -7.84 -26.26
N ALA A 43 -3.75 -7.33 -25.46
CA ALA A 43 -3.53 -7.11 -24.04
C ALA A 43 -3.43 -8.45 -23.28
N SER A 44 -2.37 -8.61 -22.49
CA SER A 44 -2.28 -9.68 -21.51
C SER A 44 -3.17 -9.35 -20.30
N SER A 45 -3.92 -10.34 -19.82
CA SER A 45 -4.74 -10.21 -18.62
C SER A 45 -4.43 -11.34 -17.65
N LEU A 46 -4.57 -11.03 -16.36
CA LEU A 46 -4.49 -12.00 -15.27
C LEU A 46 -5.90 -12.23 -14.71
N PRO A 47 -6.18 -13.40 -14.13
CA PRO A 47 -7.40 -13.57 -13.33
C PRO A 47 -7.48 -12.50 -12.26
N ALA A 48 -8.64 -11.83 -12.15
CA ALA A 48 -8.81 -10.67 -11.28
C ALA A 48 -8.42 -10.97 -9.82
N GLY A 49 -8.77 -12.15 -9.30
CA GLY A 49 -8.39 -12.56 -7.94
C GLY A 49 -6.88 -12.65 -7.73
N ALA A 50 -6.14 -13.17 -8.71
CA ALA A 50 -4.67 -13.24 -8.64
C ALA A 50 -4.04 -11.84 -8.76
N ALA A 51 -4.59 -10.98 -9.63
CA ALA A 51 -4.14 -9.60 -9.77
C ALA A 51 -4.34 -8.80 -8.47
N TRP A 52 -5.53 -8.86 -7.87
CA TRP A 52 -5.83 -8.20 -6.60
C TRP A 52 -4.97 -8.73 -5.46
N PHE A 53 -4.83 -10.07 -5.35
CA PHE A 53 -3.97 -10.67 -4.34
C PHE A 53 -2.53 -10.16 -4.45
N LEU A 54 -1.91 -10.24 -5.64
CA LEU A 54 -0.54 -9.79 -5.84
C LEU A 54 -0.37 -8.27 -5.65
N GLN A 55 -1.38 -7.47 -6.01
CA GLN A 55 -1.35 -6.02 -5.87
C GLN A 55 -1.39 -5.57 -4.41
N GLU A 56 -2.24 -6.18 -3.59
CA GLU A 56 -2.46 -5.73 -2.21
C GLU A 56 -1.51 -6.40 -1.20
N LEU A 57 -0.96 -7.58 -1.54
CA LEU A 57 -0.06 -8.37 -0.69
C LEU A 57 1.15 -7.60 -0.11
N PRO A 58 1.83 -6.69 -0.85
CA PRO A 58 2.97 -5.95 -0.30
C PRO A 58 2.59 -5.09 0.91
N SER A 59 1.42 -4.45 0.88
CA SER A 59 0.92 -3.61 1.98
C SER A 59 0.67 -4.44 3.24
N PHE A 60 0.22 -5.69 3.08
CA PHE A 60 0.08 -6.63 4.20
C PHE A 60 1.43 -7.15 4.70
N ILE A 61 2.25 -7.77 3.83
CA ILE A 61 3.49 -8.43 4.26
C ILE A 61 4.48 -7.44 4.88
N VAL A 62 4.62 -6.24 4.31
CA VAL A 62 5.55 -5.22 4.85
C VAL A 62 5.11 -4.76 6.23
N SER A 63 3.81 -4.45 6.42
CA SER A 63 3.31 -4.01 7.73
C SER A 63 3.33 -5.13 8.78
N ALA A 64 2.97 -6.36 8.40
CA ALA A 64 3.06 -7.55 9.25
C ALA A 64 4.51 -7.84 9.66
N GLY A 65 5.45 -7.69 8.72
CA GLY A 65 6.88 -7.84 8.97
C GLY A 65 7.40 -6.81 9.98
N ILE A 66 7.04 -5.53 9.80
CA ILE A 66 7.41 -4.47 10.75
C ILE A 66 6.86 -4.76 12.15
N LEU A 67 5.60 -5.21 12.25
CA LEU A 67 4.96 -5.60 13.52
C LEU A 67 5.66 -6.78 14.19
N ALA A 68 5.96 -7.84 13.43
CA ALA A 68 6.62 -9.04 13.94
C ALA A 68 8.01 -8.76 14.52
N TRP A 69 8.67 -7.69 14.05
CA TRP A 69 9.97 -7.24 14.52
C TRP A 69 9.91 -6.23 15.67
N GLN A 70 8.73 -5.76 16.08
CA GLN A 70 8.63 -4.85 17.21
C GLN A 70 8.88 -5.57 18.54
N PRO A 71 9.84 -5.12 19.37
CA PRO A 71 10.04 -5.66 20.70
C PRO A 71 8.96 -5.10 21.65
N GLY A 72 7.90 -5.86 21.92
CA GLY A 72 6.92 -5.48 22.96
C GLY A 72 5.50 -5.99 22.74
N SER A 73 4.61 -5.60 23.65
CA SER A 73 3.17 -5.84 23.53
C SER A 73 2.58 -5.05 22.36
N LEU A 74 1.65 -5.66 21.61
CA LEU A 74 0.87 -5.02 20.55
C LEU A 74 0.13 -3.75 21.02
N PHE A 75 -0.14 -3.65 22.32
CA PHE A 75 -0.81 -2.49 22.95
C PHE A 75 0.17 -1.53 23.66
N GLY A 76 1.45 -1.54 23.29
CA GLY A 76 2.45 -0.62 23.81
C GLY A 76 2.30 0.79 23.23
N PRO A 77 3.17 1.22 22.30
CA PRO A 77 3.04 2.54 21.67
C PRO A 77 1.77 2.66 20.81
N PRO A 78 1.08 3.82 20.81
CA PRO A 78 -0.08 4.05 19.93
C PRO A 78 0.21 3.79 18.44
N GLY A 79 1.45 4.07 17.99
CA GLY A 79 1.88 3.82 16.62
C GLY A 79 1.83 2.33 16.22
N THR A 80 2.13 1.42 17.15
CA THR A 80 2.06 -0.03 16.93
C THR A 80 0.62 -0.49 16.74
N VAL A 81 -0.32 0.09 17.51
CA VAL A 81 -1.75 -0.19 17.37
C VAL A 81 -2.27 0.28 16.01
N LEU A 82 -1.91 1.50 15.58
CA LEU A 82 -2.29 2.03 14.26
C LEU A 82 -1.73 1.19 13.12
N LEU A 83 -0.47 0.75 13.24
CA LEU A 83 0.13 -0.18 12.28
C LEU A 83 -0.59 -1.54 12.27
N GLY A 84 -1.02 -2.03 13.44
CA GLY A 84 -1.85 -3.24 13.57
C GLY A 84 -3.19 -3.12 12.83
N LEU A 85 -3.87 -1.99 12.96
CA LEU A 85 -5.12 -1.73 12.24
C LEU A 85 -4.90 -1.66 10.72
N PHE A 86 -3.81 -1.02 10.27
CA PHE A 86 -3.44 -1.02 8.86
C PHE A 86 -3.17 -2.44 8.35
N CYS A 87 -2.42 -3.24 9.11
CA CYS A 87 -2.15 -4.64 8.77
C CYS A 87 -3.44 -5.47 8.70
N ALA A 88 -4.37 -5.29 9.65
CA ALA A 88 -5.64 -6.00 9.67
C ALA A 88 -6.53 -5.62 8.47
N HIS A 89 -6.53 -4.35 8.06
CA HIS A 89 -7.24 -3.89 6.87
C HIS A 89 -6.72 -4.60 5.61
N TYR A 90 -5.41 -4.66 5.42
CA TYR A 90 -4.80 -5.30 4.25
C TYR A 90 -4.76 -6.82 4.31
N PHE A 91 -5.02 -7.44 5.46
CA PHE A 91 -5.26 -8.88 5.54
C PHE A 91 -6.63 -9.27 4.95
N HIS A 92 -7.63 -8.40 5.12
CA HIS A 92 -8.98 -8.64 4.60
C HIS A 92 -9.15 -8.19 3.14
N ARG A 93 -8.40 -7.16 2.71
CA ARG A 93 -8.50 -6.55 1.39
C ARG A 93 -7.93 -7.44 0.28
#